data_AF-A0AAI8ES05-F1
#
_entry.id   AF-A0AAI8ES05-F1
#
_cell.length_a   1.000
_cell.length_b   1.000
_cell.length_c   1.000
_cell.angle_alpha   90.00
_cell.angle_beta   90.00
_cell.angle_gamma   90.00
#
_symmetry.space_group_name_H-M   'P 1'
#
loop_
_entity.id
_entity.type
_entity.pdbx_description
1 polymer ?
#
loop_
_entity_poly.entity_id
_entity_poly.type
_entity_poly.pdbx_seq_one_letter_code
_entity_poly.pdbx_strand_id
1 'polypeptide(L)'
;MVVSIRPGCGTGFGLYEIRRVDPDRYPTMAMCAVTAIPKGWGVTSVQGGCVAGVPYYQIQYAGPSSGPFSVCNVPAFEMPKGWVATYVRQGCALPGYAYWYIEKALPERGTMDICNVAPIPEGWVIVGQRAGCFSSGGLLTIRYMP
;
A
#
# COMPACT_ATOMS: atom_id res chain seq x y z
N MET A 1 14.82 0.43 7.28
CA MET A 1 13.55 0.79 7.95
C MET A 1 13.63 0.46 9.43
N VAL A 2 12.89 1.18 10.27
CA VAL A 2 12.80 0.89 11.70
C VAL A 2 11.85 -0.29 11.92
N VAL A 3 12.25 -1.28 12.71
CA VAL A 3 11.44 -2.48 13.00
C VAL A 3 11.09 -2.65 14.48
N SER A 4 11.79 -1.93 15.37
CA SER A 4 11.53 -1.91 16.80
C SER A 4 11.98 -0.58 17.40
N ILE A 5 11.26 -0.12 18.42
CA ILE A 5 11.58 1.07 19.21
C ILE A 5 11.59 0.64 20.67
N ARG A 6 12.62 1.02 21.42
CA ARG A 6 12.78 0.63 22.83
C ARG A 6 13.19 1.83 23.70
N PRO A 7 12.90 1.80 25.01
CA PRO A 7 13.41 2.80 25.94
C PRO A 7 14.94 2.88 25.88
N GLY A 8 15.46 4.11 25.92
CA GLY A 8 16.90 4.39 25.94
C GLY A 8 17.21 5.80 25.46
N CYS A 9 18.47 6.22 25.58
CA CYS A 9 18.89 7.63 25.50
C CYS A 9 18.09 8.51 26.48
N GLY A 10 18.31 8.32 27.79
CA GLY A 10 17.61 9.04 28.84
C GLY A 10 16.27 8.39 29.22
N THR A 11 15.24 9.20 29.48
CA THR A 11 13.90 8.75 29.93
C THR A 11 12.93 8.48 28.78
N GLY A 12 13.39 8.57 27.52
CA GLY A 12 12.54 8.47 26.32
C GLY A 12 12.68 7.15 25.55
N PHE A 13 12.01 7.12 24.40
CA PHE A 13 12.15 6.07 23.39
C PHE A 13 13.21 6.50 22.35
N GLY A 14 14.48 6.25 22.66
CA GLY A 14 15.61 6.68 21.82
C GLY A 14 16.36 5.57 21.08
N LEU A 15 16.07 4.30 21.37
CA LEU A 15 16.76 3.17 20.72
C LEU A 15 15.91 2.57 19.59
N TYR A 16 16.49 2.52 18.40
CA TYR A 16 15.84 2.04 17.19
C TYR A 16 16.57 0.82 16.65
N GLU A 17 15.83 -0.26 16.41
CA GLU A 17 16.34 -1.38 15.59
C GLU A 17 16.05 -1.07 14.12
N ILE A 18 17.09 -1.02 13.31
CA ILE A 18 16.99 -0.76 11.87
C ILE A 18 17.34 -2.03 11.11
N ARG A 19 16.50 -2.40 10.14
CA ARG A 19 16.79 -3.48 9.19
C ARG A 19 16.90 -2.94 7.77
N ARG A 20 17.81 -3.54 7.01
CA ARG A 20 17.90 -3.35 5.55
C ARG A 20 16.63 -3.93 4.92
N VAL A 21 16.11 -3.22 3.91
CA VAL A 21 15.00 -3.70 3.10
C VAL A 21 15.57 -4.65 2.04
N ASP A 22 15.07 -5.87 1.99
CA ASP A 22 15.56 -6.93 1.11
C ASP A 22 14.37 -7.73 0.55
N PRO A 23 13.75 -7.24 -0.53
CA PRO A 23 12.54 -7.85 -1.09
C PRO A 23 12.76 -9.24 -1.69
N ASP A 24 13.98 -9.52 -2.16
CA ASP A 24 14.32 -10.80 -2.80
C ASP A 24 14.36 -11.93 -1.78
N ARG A 25 14.81 -11.63 -0.56
CA ARG A 25 14.85 -12.58 0.54
C ARG A 25 13.58 -12.59 1.38
N TYR A 26 12.95 -11.43 1.57
CA TYR A 26 11.80 -11.25 2.45
C TYR A 26 10.71 -10.45 1.74
N PRO A 27 9.83 -11.05 0.93
CA PRO A 27 8.78 -10.32 0.21
C PRO A 27 7.68 -9.78 1.13
N THR A 28 7.69 -10.17 2.41
CA THR A 28 6.87 -9.61 3.48
C THR A 28 7.77 -9.24 4.64
N MET A 29 7.58 -8.06 5.19
CA MET A 29 8.34 -7.55 6.32
C MET A 29 7.43 -6.73 7.23
N ALA A 30 7.97 -6.25 8.34
CA ALA A 30 7.24 -5.39 9.24
C ALA A 30 8.09 -4.19 9.69
N MET A 31 7.43 -3.07 9.97
CA MET A 31 8.10 -1.81 10.32
C MET A 31 7.29 -0.95 11.29
N CYS A 32 7.99 -0.12 12.06
CA CYS A 32 7.38 0.95 12.82
C CYS A 32 7.08 2.14 11.91
N ALA A 33 5.90 2.73 12.05
CA ALA A 33 5.44 3.89 11.26
C ALA A 33 6.10 5.22 11.67
N VAL A 34 7.42 5.21 11.90
CA VAL A 34 8.26 6.40 12.16
C VAL A 34 9.18 6.75 10.99
N THR A 35 9.19 5.90 9.96
CA THR A 35 9.89 6.12 8.70
C THR A 35 8.94 5.91 7.53
N ALA A 36 9.24 6.50 6.38
CA ALA A 36 8.48 6.27 5.15
C ALA A 36 8.42 4.77 4.79
N ILE A 37 7.29 4.35 4.23
CA ILE A 37 7.14 3.01 3.66
C ILE A 37 8.09 2.90 2.47
N PRO A 38 8.89 1.82 2.34
CA PRO A 38 9.79 1.67 1.21
C PRO A 38 9.03 1.68 -0.12
N LYS A 39 9.61 2.32 -1.15
CA LYS A 39 8.99 2.39 -2.49
C LYS A 39 8.70 0.99 -3.02
N GLY A 40 7.50 0.82 -3.60
CA GLY A 40 7.06 -0.47 -4.14
C GLY A 40 6.55 -1.45 -3.07
N TRP A 41 6.35 -1.02 -1.83
CA TRP A 41 5.75 -1.84 -0.78
C TRP A 41 4.37 -1.32 -0.40
N GLY A 42 3.44 -2.23 -0.12
CA GLY A 42 2.11 -1.91 0.37
C GLY A 42 1.92 -2.36 1.81
N VAL A 43 1.20 -1.56 2.62
CA VAL A 43 0.84 -1.93 4.00
C VAL A 43 -0.32 -2.91 3.95
N THR A 44 -0.12 -4.16 4.34
CA THR A 44 -1.15 -5.22 4.29
C THR A 44 -1.98 -5.27 5.56
N SER A 45 -1.41 -4.83 6.69
CA SER A 45 -2.15 -4.67 7.94
C SER A 45 -1.49 -3.63 8.83
N VAL A 46 -2.31 -2.99 9.66
CA VAL A 46 -1.89 -2.15 10.77
C VAL A 46 -2.15 -2.91 12.05
N GLN A 47 -1.08 -3.17 12.81
CA GLN A 47 -1.09 -3.89 14.07
C GLN A 47 -0.84 -2.93 15.24
N GLY A 48 -1.02 -3.44 16.46
CA GLY A 48 -0.67 -2.73 17.70
C GLY A 48 0.73 -2.11 17.61
N GLY A 49 0.86 -0.90 18.16
CA GLY A 49 1.99 -0.03 17.86
C GLY A 49 3.34 -0.54 18.36
N CYS A 50 4.43 -0.07 17.73
CA CYS A 50 5.79 -0.30 18.25
C CYS A 50 5.97 0.30 19.64
N VAL A 51 5.36 1.47 19.86
CA VAL A 51 5.19 2.17 21.13
C VAL A 51 3.85 2.91 21.09
N ALA A 52 3.42 3.51 22.20
CA ALA A 52 2.21 4.31 22.25
C ALA A 52 2.20 5.39 21.14
N GLY A 53 1.16 5.38 20.31
CA GLY A 53 0.98 6.34 19.22
C GLY A 53 1.74 6.04 17.92
N VAL A 54 2.58 5.00 17.88
CA VAL A 54 3.34 4.62 16.68
C VAL A 54 2.84 3.29 16.13
N PRO A 55 2.08 3.25 15.03
CA PRO A 55 1.60 2.01 14.43
C PRO A 55 2.73 1.04 14.02
N TYR A 56 2.43 -0.26 14.04
CA TYR A 56 3.27 -1.29 13.46
C TYR A 56 2.63 -1.80 12.17
N TYR A 57 3.35 -1.70 11.05
CA TYR A 57 2.86 -2.11 9.74
C TYR A 57 3.43 -3.46 9.36
N GLN A 58 2.57 -4.35 8.88
CA GLN A 58 3.00 -5.42 7.99
C GLN A 58 3.01 -4.86 6.57
N ILE A 59 4.09 -5.09 5.85
CA ILE A 59 4.29 -4.62 4.49
C ILE A 59 4.63 -5.78 3.57
N GLN A 60 4.13 -5.71 2.34
CA GLN A 60 4.41 -6.68 1.29
C GLN A 60 4.98 -5.98 0.06
N TYR A 61 6.00 -6.58 -0.54
CA TYR A 61 6.62 -6.07 -1.75
C TYR A 61 5.74 -6.33 -2.98
N ALA A 62 5.47 -5.28 -3.73
CA ALA A 62 4.72 -5.32 -4.98
C ALA A 62 5.66 -5.60 -6.18
N GLY A 63 6.43 -6.68 -6.07
CA GLY A 63 7.47 -7.05 -7.02
C GLY A 63 6.97 -7.73 -8.30
N PRO A 64 7.88 -8.04 -9.25
CA PRO A 64 7.56 -8.68 -10.52
C PRO A 64 6.85 -10.04 -10.38
N SER A 65 7.18 -10.83 -9.35
CA SER A 65 6.55 -12.12 -9.04
C SER A 65 5.32 -12.03 -8.15
N SER A 66 5.00 -10.86 -7.58
CA SER A 66 3.86 -10.70 -6.68
C SER A 66 2.53 -10.80 -7.44
N GLY A 67 1.63 -11.64 -6.92
CA GLY A 67 0.22 -11.64 -7.32
C GLY A 67 -0.56 -10.48 -6.67
N PRO A 68 -1.86 -10.31 -7.00
CA PRO A 68 -2.72 -9.32 -6.37
C PRO A 68 -2.79 -9.47 -4.84
N PHE A 69 -2.92 -8.35 -4.12
CA PHE A 69 -3.04 -8.37 -2.66
C PHE A 69 -3.79 -7.15 -2.12
N SER A 70 -4.22 -7.22 -0.86
CA SER A 70 -4.89 -6.08 -0.21
C SER A 70 -3.90 -5.20 0.52
N VAL A 71 -4.05 -3.89 0.36
CA VAL A 71 -3.31 -2.86 1.08
C VAL A 71 -4.25 -1.95 1.84
N CYS A 72 -3.72 -1.26 2.83
CA CYS A 72 -4.39 -0.25 3.59
C CYS A 72 -4.08 1.14 3.06
N ASN A 73 -5.10 1.98 2.91
CA ASN A 73 -4.96 3.37 2.47
C ASN A 73 -4.43 4.31 3.57
N VAL A 74 -3.44 3.87 4.34
CA VAL A 74 -2.79 4.74 5.34
C VAL A 74 -2.17 5.95 4.63
N PRO A 75 -2.05 7.12 5.28
CA PRO A 75 -1.65 8.35 4.57
C PRO A 75 -0.22 8.28 4.02
N ALA A 76 0.61 7.40 4.59
CA ALA A 76 1.98 7.16 4.13
C ALA A 76 2.08 6.17 2.95
N PHE A 77 0.99 5.48 2.59
CA PHE A 77 1.00 4.50 1.51
C PHE A 77 0.94 5.21 0.15
N GLU A 78 1.92 4.91 -0.69
CA GLU A 78 1.94 5.30 -2.10
C GLU A 78 1.71 4.06 -2.97
N MET A 79 0.84 4.18 -3.98
CA MET A 79 0.58 3.09 -4.91
C MET A 79 1.89 2.68 -5.63
N PRO A 80 2.27 1.38 -5.61
CA PRO A 80 3.42 0.91 -6.36
C PRO A 80 3.30 1.23 -7.86
N LYS A 81 4.42 1.59 -8.51
CA LYS A 81 4.42 1.90 -9.95
C LYS A 81 3.86 0.72 -10.75
N GLY A 82 2.90 1.02 -11.64
CA GLY A 82 2.27 0.00 -12.49
C GLY A 82 1.22 -0.86 -11.77
N TRP A 83 0.81 -0.50 -10.55
CA TRP A 83 -0.29 -1.15 -9.84
C TRP A 83 -1.53 -0.26 -9.80
N VAL A 84 -2.70 -0.89 -9.70
CA VAL A 84 -4.01 -0.25 -9.63
C VAL A 84 -4.83 -0.87 -8.51
N ALA A 85 -5.79 -0.11 -7.97
CA ALA A 85 -6.80 -0.65 -7.08
C ALA A 85 -8.03 -1.06 -7.89
N THR A 86 -8.46 -2.32 -7.80
CA THR A 86 -9.65 -2.82 -8.52
C THR A 86 -10.86 -3.00 -7.62
N TYR A 87 -10.65 -3.02 -6.30
CA TYR A 87 -11.72 -3.09 -5.33
C TYR A 87 -11.36 -2.34 -4.05
N VAL A 88 -12.36 -1.74 -3.41
CA VAL A 88 -12.23 -1.04 -2.13
C VAL A 88 -13.29 -1.60 -1.19
N ARG A 89 -12.90 -1.89 0.05
CA ARG A 89 -13.81 -2.22 1.15
C ARG A 89 -13.46 -1.41 2.39
N GLN A 90 -14.45 -1.12 3.21
CA GLN A 90 -14.22 -0.47 4.50
C GLN A 90 -13.30 -1.32 5.40
N GLY A 91 -12.50 -0.63 6.23
CA GLY A 91 -11.67 -1.22 7.26
C GLY A 91 -10.17 -1.16 6.93
N CYS A 92 -9.34 -1.13 7.95
CA CYS A 92 -7.93 -1.51 7.96
C CYS A 92 -7.47 -1.41 9.43
N ALA A 93 -8.17 -2.13 10.32
CA ALA A 93 -8.01 -2.05 11.77
C ALA A 93 -8.13 -0.65 12.43
N LEU A 94 -8.31 0.42 11.65
CA LEU A 94 -8.40 1.80 12.08
C LEU A 94 -9.66 2.47 11.50
N PRO A 95 -10.40 3.29 12.29
CA PRO A 95 -11.52 4.08 11.79
C PRO A 95 -11.10 5.03 10.66
N GLY A 96 -11.94 5.13 9.63
CA GLY A 96 -11.68 6.02 8.47
C GLY A 96 -10.75 5.43 7.40
N TYR A 97 -10.21 4.23 7.61
CA TYR A 97 -9.37 3.54 6.63
C TYR A 97 -10.11 2.42 5.91
N ALA A 98 -9.63 2.09 4.72
CA ALA A 98 -10.16 1.13 3.77
C ALA A 98 -9.05 0.18 3.29
N TYR A 99 -9.46 -1.04 2.95
CA TYR A 99 -8.62 -1.98 2.22
C TYR A 99 -8.82 -1.76 0.73
N TRP A 100 -7.73 -1.59 0.01
CA TRP A 100 -7.68 -1.57 -1.44
C TRP A 100 -7.12 -2.90 -1.91
N TYR A 101 -7.89 -3.62 -2.71
CA TYR A 101 -7.37 -4.77 -3.44
C TYR A 101 -6.62 -4.25 -4.66
N ILE A 102 -5.32 -4.51 -4.72
CA ILE A 102 -4.42 -4.00 -5.76
C ILE A 102 -3.87 -5.12 -6.62
N GLU A 103 -3.67 -4.83 -7.89
CA GLU A 103 -3.01 -5.72 -8.85
C GLU A 103 -2.18 -4.93 -9.86
N LYS A 104 -1.32 -5.62 -10.62
CA LYS A 104 -0.56 -5.03 -11.72
C LYS A 104 -1.50 -4.61 -12.85
N ALA A 105 -1.29 -3.40 -13.36
CA ALA A 105 -1.85 -2.97 -14.62
C ALA A 105 -1.01 -3.55 -15.77
N LEU A 106 -1.60 -4.52 -16.46
CA LEU A 106 -0.93 -5.32 -17.47
C LEU A 106 -1.37 -4.87 -18.88
N PRO A 107 -0.51 -4.23 -19.69
CA PRO A 107 -0.85 -3.72 -21.01
C PRO A 107 -1.54 -4.73 -21.92
N GLU A 108 -1.17 -6.01 -21.81
CA GLU A 108 -1.72 -7.13 -22.56
C GLU A 108 -3.21 -7.40 -22.29
N ARG A 109 -3.77 -6.88 -21.18
CA ARG A 109 -5.21 -6.96 -20.89
C ARG A 109 -6.04 -5.99 -21.73
N GLY A 110 -5.41 -4.99 -22.34
CA GLY A 110 -6.06 -3.98 -23.18
C GLY A 110 -6.86 -2.95 -22.37
N THR A 111 -7.92 -3.38 -21.68
CA THR A 111 -8.77 -2.55 -20.82
C THR A 111 -8.92 -3.13 -19.42
N MET A 112 -8.99 -2.27 -18.40
CA MET A 112 -9.18 -2.69 -17.00
C MET A 112 -10.18 -1.77 -16.30
N ASP A 113 -10.98 -2.34 -15.40
CA ASP A 113 -11.83 -1.57 -14.50
C ASP A 113 -11.14 -1.38 -13.14
N ILE A 114 -11.01 -0.13 -12.70
CA ILE A 114 -10.28 0.25 -11.49
C ILE A 114 -11.08 1.22 -10.63
N CYS A 115 -10.85 1.21 -9.32
CA CYS A 115 -11.36 2.22 -8.41
C CYS A 115 -10.56 3.51 -8.55
N ASN A 116 -11.26 4.64 -8.69
CA ASN A 116 -10.66 5.98 -8.76
C ASN A 116 -10.21 6.47 -7.36
N VAL A 117 -9.23 5.79 -6.79
CA VAL A 117 -8.68 6.09 -5.46
C VAL A 117 -7.16 6.24 -5.47
N ALA A 118 -6.53 5.91 -6.60
CA ALA A 118 -5.10 5.95 -6.78
C ALA A 118 -4.76 6.54 -8.16
N PRO A 119 -3.54 7.05 -8.36
CA PRO A 119 -3.09 7.55 -9.65
C PRO A 119 -3.22 6.50 -10.76
N ILE A 120 -3.60 6.95 -11.96
CA ILE A 120 -3.60 6.12 -13.16
C ILE A 120 -2.14 5.78 -13.52
N PRO A 121 -1.81 4.51 -13.82
CA PRO A 121 -0.45 4.15 -14.23
C PRO A 121 -0.03 4.85 -15.52
N GLU A 122 1.27 5.11 -15.65
CA GLU A 122 1.88 5.65 -16.87
C GLU A 122 1.50 4.79 -18.09
N GLY A 123 1.19 5.44 -19.22
CA GLY A 123 0.74 4.77 -20.45
C GLY A 123 -0.71 4.27 -20.41
N TRP A 124 -1.49 4.54 -19.36
CA TRP A 124 -2.92 4.24 -19.33
C TRP A 124 -3.75 5.53 -19.38
N VAL A 125 -4.87 5.47 -20.09
CA VAL A 125 -5.84 6.58 -20.14
C VAL A 125 -7.22 6.12 -19.72
N ILE A 126 -8.02 7.04 -19.19
CA ILE A 126 -9.42 6.79 -18.84
C ILE A 126 -10.26 6.82 -20.12
N VAL A 127 -11.04 5.76 -20.36
CA VAL A 127 -11.94 5.63 -21.50
C VAL A 127 -13.41 5.49 -21.10
N GLY A 128 -13.69 5.34 -19.81
CA GLY A 128 -15.05 5.27 -19.29
C GLY A 128 -15.09 5.46 -17.78
N GLN A 129 -16.25 5.87 -17.28
CA GLN A 129 -16.50 6.04 -15.85
C GLN A 129 -17.95 5.65 -15.54
N ARG A 130 -18.15 4.92 -14.45
CA ARG A 130 -19.47 4.56 -13.93
C ARG A 130 -19.48 4.56 -12.41
N ALA A 131 -20.67 4.55 -11.82
CA ALA A 131 -20.82 4.34 -10.38
C ALA A 131 -20.30 2.95 -10.00
N GLY A 132 -19.53 2.89 -8.92
CA GLY A 132 -18.89 1.66 -8.45
C GLY A 132 -17.76 1.94 -7.48
N CYS A 133 -17.24 0.88 -6.86
CA CYS A 133 -16.33 0.90 -5.72
C CYS A 133 -16.93 1.54 -4.45
N PHE A 134 -16.53 1.03 -3.28
CA PHE A 134 -17.11 1.42 -1.99
C PHE A 134 -16.84 2.90 -1.62
N SER A 135 -15.78 3.50 -2.17
CA SER A 135 -15.45 4.92 -1.97
C SER A 135 -15.91 5.77 -3.15
N SER A 136 -16.22 7.04 -2.87
CA SER A 136 -16.72 8.11 -3.75
C SER A 136 -15.97 8.41 -5.06
N GLY A 137 -14.99 7.58 -5.46
CA GLY A 137 -14.20 7.76 -6.68
C GLY A 137 -14.91 7.29 -7.95
N GLY A 138 -15.86 6.36 -7.86
CA GLY A 138 -16.40 5.68 -9.03
C GLY A 138 -15.44 4.62 -9.59
N LEU A 139 -15.96 3.83 -10.52
CA LEU A 139 -15.22 2.81 -11.25
C LEU A 139 -14.83 3.36 -12.62
N LEU A 140 -13.54 3.38 -12.92
CA LEU A 140 -12.98 3.83 -14.19
C LEU A 140 -12.64 2.64 -15.05
N THR A 141 -12.95 2.73 -16.35
CA THR A 141 -12.38 1.85 -17.35
C THR A 141 -11.16 2.55 -17.93
N ILE A 142 -9.98 1.93 -17.78
CA ILE A 142 -8.72 2.43 -18.34
C ILE A 142 -8.28 1.55 -19.52
N ARG A 143 -7.55 2.15 -20.47
CA ARG A 143 -6.97 1.47 -21.62
C ARG A 143 -5.49 1.82 -21.75
N TYR A 144 -4.65 0.83 -22.04
CA TYR A 144 -3.24 1.08 -22.32
C TYR A 144 -3.07 1.74 -23.69
N MET A 145 -2.28 2.81 -23.73
CA MET A 145 -1.86 3.55 -24.90
C MET A 145 -0.33 3.75 -24.82
N PRO A 146 0.44 3.03 -25.65
CA PRO A 146 1.89 3.17 -25.71
C PRO A 146 2.33 4.55 -26.22
#